data_AF-A0A7X2ITH3-F1
#
_entry.id   AF-A0A7X2ITH3-F1
#
_cell.length_a   1.000
_cell.length_b   1.000
_cell.length_c   1.000
_cell.angle_alpha   90.00
_cell.angle_beta   90.00
_cell.angle_gamma   90.00
#
_symmetry.space_group_name_H-M   'P 1'
#
loop_
_entity.id
_entity.type
_entity.pdbx_description
1 polymer ?
#
loop_
_entity_poly.entity_id
_entity_poly.type
_entity_poly.pdbx_seq_one_letter_code
_entity_poly.pdbx_strand_id
1 'polypeptide(L)'
;MRRLLIVLLPLLLTACVRDTATYYVDKASNQHNLSLRRQQDYFWNDNVRVILVATRMPDCMRQIPLGEMLLDEVDIEVFAQPENHWTLRSANQVWQVETQSCALIGEGGPVAGDKVGAFKVDAKNKLVFEEAVPPVAPAPAPAPAAPAN
;
A
#
# COMPACT_ATOMS: atom_id res chain seq x y z
N MET A 1 2.19 -35.34 -30.81
CA MET A 1 2.17 -33.87 -30.61
C MET A 1 0.95 -33.37 -29.81
N ARG A 2 -0.27 -33.87 -30.04
CA ARG A 2 -1.49 -33.42 -29.30
C ARG A 2 -1.48 -33.62 -27.77
N ARG A 3 -0.76 -34.63 -27.26
CA ARG A 3 -0.60 -34.87 -25.80
C ARG A 3 0.32 -33.85 -25.11
N LEU A 4 1.28 -33.26 -25.82
CA LEU A 4 2.18 -32.24 -25.27
C LEU A 4 1.44 -30.91 -25.00
N LEU A 5 0.50 -30.54 -25.88
CA LEU A 5 -0.36 -29.36 -25.71
C LEU A 5 -1.23 -29.43 -24.44
N ILE A 6 -1.69 -30.63 -24.07
CA ILE A 6 -2.51 -30.85 -22.87
C ILE A 6 -1.68 -30.67 -21.59
N VAL A 7 -0.40 -31.05 -21.62
CA VAL A 7 0.52 -30.91 -20.47
C VAL A 7 0.97 -29.46 -20.27
N LEU A 8 0.94 -28.63 -21.32
CA LEU A 8 1.33 -27.21 -21.25
C LEU A 8 0.21 -26.28 -20.72
N LEU A 9 -1.06 -26.69 -20.82
CA LEU A 9 -2.22 -25.91 -20.37
C LEU A 9 -2.18 -25.49 -18.88
N PRO A 10 -1.79 -26.34 -17.91
CA PRO A 10 -1.73 -25.94 -16.49
C PRO A 10 -0.66 -24.88 -16.17
N LEU A 11 0.37 -24.73 -17.01
CA LEU A 11 1.42 -23.72 -16.80
C LEU A 11 0.91 -22.28 -17.02
N LEU A 12 -0.21 -22.12 -17.75
CA LEU A 12 -0.83 -20.81 -17.95
C LEU A 12 -1.58 -20.32 -16.70
N LEU A 13 -1.93 -21.20 -15.75
CA LEU A 13 -2.62 -20.82 -14.52
C LEU A 13 -1.68 -20.16 -13.49
N THR A 14 -0.37 -20.37 -13.58
CA THR A 14 0.61 -19.76 -12.67
C THR A 14 1.05 -18.36 -13.12
N ALA A 15 0.61 -17.90 -14.28
CA ALA A 15 1.02 -16.60 -14.84
C ALA A 15 0.18 -15.41 -14.31
N CYS A 16 -0.85 -15.67 -13.52
CA CYS A 16 -1.71 -14.63 -12.97
C CYS A 16 -1.09 -13.99 -11.73
N VAL A 17 -1.04 -12.65 -11.69
CA VAL A 17 -0.51 -11.91 -10.53
C VAL A 17 -1.57 -11.79 -9.45
N ARG A 18 -1.25 -12.32 -8.26
CA ARG A 18 -2.04 -12.18 -7.04
C ARG A 18 -1.11 -12.10 -5.84
N ASP A 19 -0.88 -10.89 -5.37
CA ASP A 19 -0.02 -10.62 -4.22
C ASP A 19 -0.61 -9.56 -3.29
N THR A 20 -0.07 -9.54 -2.08
CA THR A 20 -0.49 -8.66 -0.99
C THR A 20 0.74 -8.11 -0.29
N ALA A 21 0.73 -6.82 0.02
CA ALA A 21 1.69 -6.19 0.91
C ALA A 21 0.96 -5.59 2.11
N THR A 22 1.59 -5.57 3.27
CA THR A 22 0.95 -5.13 4.52
C THR A 22 1.83 -4.10 5.22
N TYR A 23 1.19 -2.99 5.59
CA TYR A 23 1.71 -2.03 6.56
C TYR A 23 1.09 -2.30 7.92
N TYR A 24 1.93 -2.55 8.92
CA TYR A 24 1.50 -2.72 10.31
C TYR A 24 1.56 -1.39 11.04
N VAL A 25 0.40 -0.88 11.43
CA VAL A 25 0.28 0.36 12.21
C VAL A 25 0.84 0.14 13.62
N ASP A 26 0.46 -0.99 14.21
CA ASP A 26 1.03 -1.49 15.46
C ASP A 26 1.88 -2.74 15.20
N LYS A 27 3.20 -2.57 15.27
CA LYS A 27 4.18 -3.65 15.07
C LYS A 27 4.15 -4.70 16.18
N ALA A 28 3.57 -4.42 17.35
CA ALA A 28 3.54 -5.35 18.48
C ALA A 28 2.37 -6.34 18.41
N SER A 29 1.17 -5.89 17.99
CA SER A 29 -0.04 -6.72 18.05
C SER A 29 -0.44 -7.33 16.71
N ASN A 30 0.03 -6.79 15.58
CA ASN A 30 -0.42 -7.12 14.22
C ASN A 30 -1.94 -6.98 13.99
N GLN A 31 -2.69 -6.50 14.98
CA GLN A 31 -4.15 -6.40 14.95
C GLN A 31 -4.61 -5.15 14.19
N HIS A 32 -3.73 -4.17 14.02
CA HIS A 32 -3.99 -2.94 13.29
C HIS A 32 -3.05 -2.82 12.10
N ASN A 33 -3.61 -2.99 10.90
CA ASN A 33 -2.83 -3.00 9.66
C ASN A 33 -3.65 -2.51 8.45
N LEU A 34 -2.92 -2.03 7.46
CA LEU A 34 -3.43 -1.75 6.11
C LEU A 34 -2.76 -2.73 5.16
N SER A 35 -3.54 -3.58 4.50
CA SER A 35 -3.01 -4.52 3.51
C SER A 35 -3.49 -4.12 2.12
N LEU A 36 -2.58 -3.97 1.17
CA LEU A 36 -2.93 -3.74 -0.22
C LEU A 36 -2.84 -5.06 -0.98
N ARG A 37 -3.91 -5.40 -1.71
CA ARG A 37 -3.98 -6.59 -2.57
C ARG A 37 -4.07 -6.16 -4.02
N ARG A 38 -3.17 -6.72 -4.83
CA ARG A 38 -3.17 -6.58 -6.29
C ARG A 38 -3.61 -7.92 -6.90
N GLN A 39 -4.67 -7.89 -7.70
CA GLN A 39 -5.24 -9.10 -8.30
C GLN A 39 -5.53 -8.89 -9.78
N GLN A 40 -4.83 -9.64 -10.61
CA GLN A 40 -5.11 -9.78 -12.03
C GLN A 40 -6.26 -10.77 -12.25
N ASP A 41 -7.15 -10.49 -13.19
CA ASP A 41 -8.27 -11.40 -13.51
C ASP A 41 -7.88 -12.50 -14.47
N TYR A 42 -7.05 -12.15 -15.46
CA TYR A 42 -6.59 -13.03 -16.50
C TYR A 42 -5.11 -12.76 -16.78
N PHE A 43 -4.33 -13.80 -17.10
CA PHE A 43 -2.89 -13.65 -17.32
C PHE A 43 -2.52 -12.73 -18.50
N TRP A 44 -3.47 -12.47 -19.40
CA TRP A 44 -3.32 -11.60 -20.57
C TRP A 44 -3.85 -10.17 -20.35
N ASN A 45 -4.32 -9.84 -19.14
CA ASN A 45 -4.82 -8.49 -18.85
C ASN A 45 -3.70 -7.63 -18.26
N ASP A 46 -3.43 -6.48 -18.86
CA ASP A 46 -2.44 -5.54 -18.32
C ASP A 46 -2.99 -4.75 -17.12
N ASN A 47 -4.28 -4.87 -16.83
CA ASN A 47 -4.92 -4.26 -15.66
C ASN A 47 -5.06 -5.23 -14.49
N VAL A 48 -4.94 -4.67 -13.29
CA VAL A 48 -5.15 -5.35 -12.02
C VAL A 48 -6.16 -4.59 -11.17
N ARG A 49 -7.00 -5.34 -10.46
CA ARG A 49 -7.79 -4.74 -9.38
C ARG A 49 -6.92 -4.54 -8.17
N VAL A 50 -7.00 -3.33 -7.62
CA VAL A 50 -6.32 -2.95 -6.40
C VAL A 50 -7.35 -2.78 -5.29
N ILE A 51 -7.16 -3.54 -4.21
CA ILE A 51 -8.09 -3.62 -3.08
C ILE A 51 -7.30 -3.34 -1.81
N LEU A 52 -7.71 -2.33 -1.06
CA LEU A 52 -7.23 -2.11 0.29
C LEU A 52 -8.03 -2.98 1.26
N VAL A 53 -7.34 -3.62 2.19
CA VAL A 53 -7.94 -4.30 3.34
C VAL A 53 -7.53 -3.52 4.58
N ALA A 54 -8.47 -2.74 5.10
CA ALA A 54 -8.32 -2.00 6.34
C ALA A 54 -8.69 -2.93 7.51
N THR A 55 -7.79 -3.08 8.48
CA THR A 55 -7.95 -4.02 9.60
C THR A 55 -7.62 -3.34 10.92
N ARG A 56 -8.53 -3.45 11.88
CA ARG A 56 -8.33 -3.13 13.30
C ARG A 56 -9.11 -4.15 14.13
N MET A 57 -8.51 -5.31 14.37
CA MET A 57 -9.16 -6.39 15.11
C MET A 57 -9.23 -6.07 16.61
N PRO A 58 -10.31 -6.47 17.32
CA PRO A 58 -11.51 -7.16 16.81
C PRO A 58 -12.58 -6.20 16.23
N ASP A 59 -12.33 -4.89 16.27
CA ASP A 59 -13.32 -3.85 15.98
C ASP A 59 -13.84 -3.90 14.53
N CYS A 60 -12.93 -3.95 13.55
CA CYS A 60 -13.30 -3.97 12.14
C CYS A 60 -12.26 -4.64 11.22
N MET A 61 -12.75 -5.18 10.10
CA MET A 61 -11.94 -5.60 8.96
C MET A 61 -12.79 -5.49 7.69
N ARG A 62 -12.39 -4.66 6.73
CA ARG A 62 -13.16 -4.42 5.49
C ARG A 62 -12.27 -4.32 4.27
N GLN A 63 -12.80 -4.78 3.14
CA GLN A 63 -12.20 -4.59 1.82
C GLN A 63 -12.78 -3.32 1.19
N ILE A 64 -11.89 -2.48 0.66
CA ILE A 64 -12.19 -1.21 0.01
C ILE A 64 -11.56 -1.29 -1.39
N PRO A 65 -12.37 -1.42 -2.46
CA PRO A 65 -11.85 -1.41 -3.81
C PRO A 65 -11.35 -0.01 -4.15
N LEU A 66 -10.08 0.10 -4.57
CA LEU A 66 -9.49 1.37 -5.04
C LEU A 66 -9.63 1.54 -6.55
N GLY A 67 -9.94 0.46 -7.27
CA GLY A 67 -10.19 0.46 -8.71
C GLY A 67 -9.25 -0.45 -9.48
N GLU A 68 -9.09 -0.15 -10.76
CA GLU A 68 -8.19 -0.85 -11.67
C GLU A 68 -6.98 0.03 -11.98
N MET A 69 -5.80 -0.59 -12.04
CA MET A 69 -4.52 0.06 -12.35
C MET A 69 -3.73 -0.82 -13.30
N LEU A 70 -2.75 -0.24 -14.00
CA LEU A 70 -1.80 -1.04 -14.80
C LEU A 70 -0.94 -1.90 -13.88
N LEU A 71 -0.67 -3.13 -14.31
CA LEU A 71 -0.02 -4.18 -13.53
C LEU A 71 1.31 -3.74 -12.91
N ASP A 72 2.10 -2.98 -13.66
CA ASP A 72 3.44 -2.48 -13.35
C ASP A 72 3.45 -1.06 -12.76
N GLU A 73 2.32 -0.35 -12.81
CA GLU A 73 2.20 1.04 -12.31
C GLU A 73 1.46 1.15 -10.96
N VAL A 74 1.28 0.03 -10.25
CA VAL A 74 0.70 0.08 -8.89
C VAL A 74 1.69 0.77 -7.95
N ASP A 75 1.46 2.05 -7.70
CA ASP A 75 2.12 2.89 -6.68
C ASP A 75 1.04 3.60 -5.85
N ILE A 76 0.94 3.21 -4.58
CA ILE A 76 -0.02 3.77 -3.63
C ILE A 76 0.72 4.27 -2.41
N GLU A 77 0.82 5.58 -2.32
CA GLU A 77 1.38 6.25 -1.15
C GLU A 77 0.36 6.29 -0.02
N VAL A 78 0.86 6.11 1.20
CA VAL A 78 0.07 6.10 2.43
C VAL A 78 0.50 7.26 3.30
N PHE A 79 -0.47 8.04 3.76
CA PHE A 79 -0.28 9.16 4.66
C PHE A 79 -1.11 8.93 5.93
N ALA A 80 -0.47 9.03 7.08
CA ALA A 80 -1.11 8.90 8.37
C ALA A 80 -1.66 10.24 8.84
N GLN A 81 -2.87 10.20 9.40
CA GLN A 81 -3.52 11.32 10.05
C GLN A 81 -3.90 10.92 11.49
N PRO A 82 -4.19 11.91 12.36
CA PRO A 82 -4.72 11.65 13.68
C PRO A 82 -5.97 10.77 13.66
N GLU A 83 -6.29 10.17 14.81
CA GLU A 83 -7.50 9.35 15.00
C GLU A 83 -7.65 8.16 14.04
N ASN A 84 -6.53 7.61 13.56
CA ASN A 84 -6.51 6.46 12.64
C ASN A 84 -7.21 6.75 11.30
N HIS A 85 -7.07 7.96 10.81
CA HIS A 85 -7.41 8.36 9.46
C HIS A 85 -6.19 8.20 8.56
N TRP A 86 -6.44 7.87 7.30
CA TRP A 86 -5.43 7.52 6.31
C TRP A 86 -5.79 8.17 4.99
N THR A 87 -4.83 8.84 4.37
CA THR A 87 -4.96 9.25 2.98
C THR A 87 -4.13 8.32 2.13
N LEU A 88 -4.74 7.75 1.11
CA LEU A 88 -4.08 6.96 0.07
C LEU A 88 -4.04 7.78 -1.20
N ARG A 89 -2.89 7.84 -1.87
CA ARG A 89 -2.75 8.51 -3.16
C ARG A 89 -2.15 7.57 -4.19
N SER A 90 -2.73 7.56 -5.38
CA SER A 90 -2.12 7.00 -6.58
C SER A 90 -2.28 7.99 -7.73
N ALA A 91 -1.16 8.54 -8.22
CA ALA A 91 -1.16 9.62 -9.22
C ALA A 91 -2.15 10.75 -8.89
N ASN A 92 -3.27 10.84 -9.61
CA ASN A 92 -4.31 11.85 -9.45
C ASN A 92 -5.51 11.39 -8.60
N GLN A 93 -5.53 10.13 -8.18
CA GLN A 93 -6.59 9.56 -7.35
C GLN A 93 -6.18 9.62 -5.88
N VAL A 94 -7.14 10.00 -5.04
CA VAL A 94 -6.97 10.11 -3.60
C VAL A 94 -8.14 9.42 -2.93
N TRP A 95 -7.86 8.62 -1.91
CA TRP A 95 -8.87 7.97 -1.08
C TRP A 95 -8.61 8.29 0.37
N GLN A 96 -9.67 8.61 1.11
CA GLN A 96 -9.63 8.84 2.54
C GLN A 96 -10.29 7.66 3.22
N VAL A 97 -9.53 6.98 4.07
CA VAL A 97 -9.94 5.76 4.77
C VAL A 97 -9.74 5.97 6.25
N GLU A 98 -10.65 5.45 7.06
CA GLU A 98 -10.49 5.42 8.51
C GLU A 98 -10.54 3.97 9.01
N THR A 99 -9.78 3.66 10.06
CA THR A 99 -9.70 2.29 10.61
C THR A 99 -10.39 2.15 11.97
N GLN A 100 -11.25 3.08 12.38
CA GLN A 100 -12.17 2.91 13.51
C GLN A 100 -13.39 2.05 13.10
N SER A 101 -13.94 2.27 11.90
CA SER A 101 -14.98 1.44 11.29
C SER A 101 -14.54 0.76 9.98
N CYS A 102 -13.28 0.96 9.59
CA CYS A 102 -12.68 0.41 8.37
C CYS A 102 -13.41 0.86 7.10
N ALA A 103 -13.85 2.13 7.07
CA ALA A 103 -14.65 2.69 5.98
C ALA A 103 -13.84 3.62 5.06
N LEU A 104 -14.26 3.66 3.80
CA LEU A 104 -13.93 4.74 2.89
C LEU A 104 -14.81 5.93 3.23
N ILE A 105 -14.19 7.05 3.61
CA ILE A 105 -14.90 8.26 4.06
C ILE A 105 -14.88 9.37 2.99
N GLY A 106 -14.03 9.26 1.99
CA GLY A 106 -13.95 10.23 0.90
C GLY A 106 -13.10 9.76 -0.27
N GLU A 107 -13.39 10.32 -1.44
CA GLU A 107 -12.62 10.13 -2.67
C GLU A 107 -12.30 11.51 -3.27
N GLY A 108 -11.06 11.71 -3.70
CA GLY A 108 -10.53 12.99 -4.14
C GLY A 108 -10.09 13.90 -2.99
N GLY A 109 -9.79 15.15 -3.35
CA GLY A 109 -9.33 16.17 -2.40
C GLY A 109 -7.80 16.22 -2.21
N PRO A 110 -7.32 17.12 -1.33
CA PRO A 110 -5.90 17.25 -1.06
C PRO A 110 -5.35 16.05 -0.28
N VAL A 111 -4.07 15.74 -0.51
CA VAL A 111 -3.34 14.79 0.34
C VAL A 111 -3.14 15.43 1.71
N ALA A 112 -3.59 14.74 2.76
CA ALA A 112 -3.45 15.17 4.13
C ALA A 112 -2.73 14.10 4.97
N GLY A 113 -1.90 14.57 5.91
CA GLY A 113 -1.14 13.72 6.83
C GLY A 113 0.33 13.56 6.46
N ASP A 114 1.05 12.84 7.33
CA ASP A 114 2.47 12.55 7.18
C ASP A 114 2.67 11.27 6.35
N LYS A 115 3.57 11.31 5.36
CA LYS A 115 3.84 10.14 4.53
C LYS A 115 4.47 9.03 5.39
N VAL A 116 3.80 7.89 5.50
CA VAL A 116 4.33 6.72 6.23
C VAL A 116 5.01 5.71 5.33
N GLY A 117 4.68 5.71 4.04
CA GLY A 117 5.27 4.79 3.09
C GLY A 117 4.52 4.73 1.78
N ALA A 118 4.87 3.76 0.95
CA ALA A 118 4.19 3.48 -0.30
C ALA A 118 4.16 1.98 -0.58
N PHE A 119 3.02 1.51 -1.07
CA PHE A 119 2.91 0.20 -1.70
C PHE A 119 3.32 0.32 -3.15
N LYS A 120 4.32 -0.43 -3.57
CA LYS A 120 4.77 -0.43 -4.95
C LYS A 120 5.23 -1.78 -5.43
N VAL A 121 5.28 -1.92 -6.74
CA VAL A 121 5.82 -3.10 -7.41
C VAL A 121 7.35 -3.00 -7.43
N ASP A 122 8.04 -4.00 -6.89
CA ASP A 122 9.50 -4.08 -6.92
C ASP A 122 10.04 -4.56 -8.28
N ALA A 123 11.37 -4.57 -8.44
CA ALA A 123 12.03 -5.05 -9.64
C ALA A 123 11.79 -6.55 -9.94
N LYS A 124 11.25 -7.32 -8.99
CA LYS A 124 10.86 -8.73 -9.15
C LYS A 124 9.37 -8.89 -9.43
N ASN A 125 8.68 -7.81 -9.77
CA ASN A 125 7.24 -7.75 -9.99
C ASN A 125 6.41 -8.23 -8.78
N LYS A 126 6.88 -7.95 -7.56
CA LYS A 126 6.14 -8.21 -6.32
C LYS A 126 5.69 -6.92 -5.67
N LEU A 127 4.45 -6.91 -5.20
CA LEU A 127 3.94 -5.82 -4.39
C LEU A 127 4.64 -5.84 -3.02
N VAL A 128 5.26 -4.71 -2.66
CA VAL A 128 5.96 -4.50 -1.40
C VAL A 128 5.51 -3.20 -0.76
N PHE A 129 5.58 -3.11 0.57
CA PHE A 129 5.42 -1.85 1.29
C PHE A 129 6.81 -1.30 1.65
N GLU A 130 7.10 -0.10 1.18
CA GLU A 130 8.31 0.62 1.56
C GLU A 130 7.96 1.72 2.56
N GLU A 131 8.48 1.59 3.78
CA GLU A 131 8.36 2.63 4.81
C GLU A 131 9.06 3.91 4.34
N ALA A 132 8.39 5.04 4.53
CA ALA A 132 9.00 6.34 4.30
C ALA A 132 10.11 6.53 5.33
N VAL A 133 11.33 6.76 4.86
CA VAL A 133 12.42 7.18 5.75
C VAL A 133 12.01 8.53 6.34
N PRO A 134 11.86 8.66 7.67
CA PRO A 134 11.54 9.95 8.26
C PRO A 134 12.62 10.94 7.83
N PRO A 135 12.25 12.18 7.43
CA PRO A 135 13.26 13.19 7.14
C PRO A 135 14.15 13.31 8.38
N VAL A 136 15.43 12.97 8.22
CA VAL A 136 16.44 13.18 9.25
C VAL A 136 16.32 14.63 9.68
N ALA A 137 15.86 14.86 10.91
CA ALA A 137 15.86 16.19 11.48
C ALA A 137 17.29 16.73 11.33
N PRO A 138 17.49 17.94 10.76
CA PRO A 138 18.82 18.50 10.65
C PRO A 138 19.45 18.49 12.04
N ALA A 139 20.65 17.90 12.12
CA ALA A 139 21.40 17.83 13.37
C ALA A 139 21.43 19.21 14.05
N PRO A 140 21.21 19.31 15.37
CA PRO A 140 21.25 20.59 16.05
C PRO A 140 22.59 21.26 15.75
N ALA A 141 22.52 22.50 15.25
CA ALA A 141 23.69 23.30 14.96
C ALA A 141 24.59 23.34 16.21
N PRO A 142 25.92 23.22 16.07
CA PRO A 142 26.82 23.29 17.20
C PRO A 142 26.60 24.62 17.94
N ALA A 143 26.37 24.51 19.25
CA ALA A 143 26.18 25.68 20.11
C ALA A 143 27.38 26.63 19.99
N PRO A 144 27.16 27.96 19.92
CA PRO A 144 28.26 28.90 19.87
C PRO A 144 29.11 28.77 21.13
N ALA A 145 30.42 28.61 20.94
CA ALA A 145 31.39 28.57 22.03
C ALA A 145 31.30 29.88 22.83
N ALA A 146 31.10 29.76 24.15
CA ALA A 146 31.13 30.88 25.06
C ALA A 146 32.52 31.53 25.07
N PRO A 147 32.62 32.88 25.09
CA PRO A 147 33.91 33.54 25.19
C PRO A 147 34.52 33.29 26.58
N ALA A 148 35.79 32.93 26.60
CA ALA A 148 36.59 32.86 27.82
C ALA A 148 36.81 34.28 28.37
N ASN A 149 36.51 34.47 29.65
CA ASN A 149 36.89 35.64 30.45
C ASN A 149 37.98 35.24 31.43
#